data_AF-A0A558BV63-F1
#
_entry.id   AF-A0A558BV63-F1
#
_cell.length_a   1.000
_cell.length_b   1.000
_cell.length_c   1.000
_cell.angle_alpha   90.00
_cell.angle_beta   90.00
_cell.angle_gamma   90.00
#
_symmetry.space_group_name_H-M   'P 1'
#
loop_
_entity.id
_entity.type
_entity.pdbx_description
1 polymer ?
#
loop_
_entity_poly.entity_id
_entity_poly.type
_entity_poly.pdbx_seq_one_letter_code
_entity_poly.pdbx_strand_id
1 'polypeptide(L)'
;MRVFPLVSTRSLARTPAGSPAVDDGHWGQALAQPAFRRSWLVLALLFVVLLSLVPGFFLYIQQRPGAVATDPLLALVPRHDVAVPVFALMYGSVLAAMGWLTRQPHLFLRGLWGYLFLLVLRMSTIWLVPLVPPLDLLPMPDPFLALVFHTNASEAITKDLFFSGHTSTVVLLALAVRGRWWRGALAVAAVLVGLLVLVQRVHYSYDVLAAPFFAWLAYWAAGFVVRPAAETRA
;
A
#
# COMPACT_ATOMS: atom_id res chain seq x y z
N MET A 1 11.06 60.88 -35.41
CA MET A 1 11.42 60.56 -36.81
C MET A 1 11.59 59.05 -36.92
N ARG A 2 10.89 58.43 -37.87
CA ARG A 2 10.76 56.99 -38.08
C ARG A 2 12.01 56.43 -38.77
N VAL A 3 12.47 55.24 -38.36
CA VAL A 3 13.21 54.32 -39.24
C VAL A 3 12.74 52.90 -38.92
N PHE A 4 12.08 52.26 -39.89
CA PHE A 4 11.83 50.82 -39.94
C PHE A 4 13.07 50.12 -40.51
N PRO A 5 13.22 48.80 -40.24
CA PRO A 5 13.24 47.92 -41.41
C PRO A 5 12.46 46.61 -41.24
N LEU A 6 11.69 46.34 -42.29
CA LEU A 6 11.53 45.10 -43.07
C LEU A 6 11.39 43.72 -42.36
N VAL A 7 10.23 43.15 -42.66
CA VAL A 7 9.76 41.77 -42.55
C VAL A 7 10.73 40.75 -43.16
N SER A 8 10.91 39.61 -42.48
CA SER A 8 11.25 38.34 -43.14
C SER A 8 10.31 37.24 -42.64
N THR A 9 9.38 36.84 -43.51
CA THR A 9 8.56 35.63 -43.36
C THR A 9 9.32 34.44 -43.94
N ARG A 10 9.64 33.44 -43.11
CA ARG A 10 9.89 32.07 -43.60
C ARG A 10 9.04 31.05 -42.85
N SER A 11 8.02 30.62 -43.59
CA SER A 11 7.38 29.31 -43.67
C SER A 11 7.74 28.23 -42.63
N LEU A 12 6.65 27.72 -42.04
CA LEU A 12 6.44 26.44 -41.37
C LEU A 12 7.30 25.27 -41.88
N ALA A 13 7.89 24.53 -40.93
CA ALA A 13 8.17 23.10 -41.06
C ALA A 13 7.60 22.37 -39.83
N ARG A 14 6.92 21.26 -40.10
CA ARG A 14 6.18 20.41 -39.15
C ARG A 14 7.09 19.76 -38.09
N THR A 15 6.50 19.60 -36.92
CA THR A 15 6.82 18.70 -35.79
C THR A 15 7.38 17.32 -36.18
N PRO A 16 8.01 16.64 -35.22
CA PRO A 16 7.26 15.56 -34.59
C PRO A 16 6.99 15.88 -33.13
N ALA A 17 5.79 15.53 -32.70
CA ALA A 17 5.44 15.37 -31.31
C ALA A 17 6.56 14.60 -30.63
N GLY A 18 7.27 15.25 -29.70
CA GLY A 18 8.01 14.53 -28.69
C GLY A 18 6.98 13.63 -28.01
N SER A 19 7.16 12.32 -28.15
CA SER A 19 6.55 11.33 -27.28
C SER A 19 6.56 11.88 -25.85
N PRO A 20 5.53 11.64 -25.02
CA PRO A 20 5.61 11.99 -23.62
C PRO A 20 6.79 11.21 -23.06
N ALA A 21 7.95 11.87 -22.96
CA ALA A 21 9.11 11.31 -22.35
C ALA A 21 8.65 10.93 -20.95
N VAL A 22 8.72 9.64 -20.65
CA VAL A 22 8.72 9.18 -19.27
C VAL A 22 9.75 10.07 -18.57
N ASP A 23 9.41 10.60 -17.40
CA ASP A 23 10.23 11.53 -16.64
C ASP A 23 11.51 10.82 -16.13
N ASP A 24 12.40 10.51 -17.07
CA ASP A 24 13.58 9.64 -16.95
C ASP A 24 14.71 10.34 -16.18
N GLY A 25 14.62 11.67 -16.01
CA GLY A 25 15.61 12.46 -15.30
C GLY A 25 15.72 12.09 -13.82
N HIS A 26 14.60 11.92 -13.14
CA HIS A 26 14.60 11.59 -11.70
C HIS A 26 15.05 10.14 -11.45
N TRP A 27 14.61 9.21 -12.29
CA TRP A 27 15.00 7.80 -12.17
C TRP A 27 16.44 7.55 -12.56
N GLY A 28 16.93 8.16 -13.65
CA GLY A 28 18.33 8.08 -14.06
C GLY A 28 19.27 8.57 -12.97
N GLN A 29 18.95 9.70 -12.34
CA GLN A 29 19.72 10.24 -11.21
C GLN A 29 19.68 9.32 -9.98
N ALA A 30 18.51 8.78 -9.62
CA ALA A 30 18.41 7.87 -8.48
C ALA A 30 19.17 6.55 -8.73
N LEU A 31 19.04 5.97 -9.92
CA LEU A 31 19.73 4.73 -10.30
C LEU A 31 21.25 4.91 -10.43
N ALA A 32 21.74 6.11 -10.73
CA ALA A 32 23.17 6.39 -10.70
C ALA A 32 23.78 6.16 -9.31
N GLN A 33 22.99 6.38 -8.24
CA GLN A 33 23.44 6.20 -6.86
C GLN A 33 23.58 4.71 -6.51
N PRO A 34 24.78 4.21 -6.13
CA PRO A 34 24.99 2.80 -5.80
C PRO A 34 24.19 2.36 -4.57
N ALA A 35 23.99 3.25 -3.59
CA ALA A 35 23.19 2.96 -2.40
C ALA A 35 21.71 2.69 -2.75
N PHE A 36 21.14 3.47 -3.65
CA PHE A 36 19.77 3.29 -4.14
C PHE A 36 19.61 1.93 -4.84
N ARG A 37 20.53 1.59 -5.76
CA ARG A 37 20.53 0.28 -6.45
C ARG A 37 20.65 -0.90 -5.48
N ARG A 38 21.59 -0.84 -4.53
CA ARG A 38 21.75 -1.88 -3.51
C ARG A 38 20.49 -2.04 -2.67
N SER A 39 19.86 -0.94 -2.27
CA SER A 39 18.61 -0.98 -1.50
C SER A 39 17.49 -1.65 -2.28
N TRP A 40 17.35 -1.37 -3.59
CA TRP A 40 16.40 -2.07 -4.47
C TRP A 40 16.67 -3.58 -4.56
N LEU A 41 17.93 -3.99 -4.72
CA LEU A 41 18.29 -5.41 -4.80
C LEU A 41 17.96 -6.14 -3.50
N VAL A 42 18.31 -5.55 -2.35
CA VAL A 42 17.99 -6.12 -1.04
C VAL A 42 16.48 -6.19 -0.84
N LEU A 43 15.76 -5.12 -1.17
CA LEU A 43 14.31 -5.06 -1.07
C LEU A 43 13.65 -6.15 -1.94
N ALA A 44 14.08 -6.31 -3.18
CA ALA A 44 13.58 -7.34 -4.08
C ALA A 44 13.84 -8.74 -3.54
N LEU A 45 15.05 -9.02 -3.04
CA LEU A 45 15.39 -10.29 -2.40
C LEU A 45 14.47 -10.58 -1.20
N LEU A 46 14.29 -9.60 -0.31
CA LEU A 46 13.43 -9.76 0.86
C LEU A 46 11.96 -9.96 0.50
N PHE A 47 11.45 -9.29 -0.54
CA PHE A 47 10.10 -9.54 -1.05
C PHE A 47 9.97 -10.95 -1.60
N VAL A 48 10.94 -11.44 -2.38
CA VAL A 48 10.91 -12.82 -2.90
C VAL A 48 10.85 -13.82 -1.74
N VAL A 49 11.74 -13.68 -0.74
CA VAL A 49 11.74 -14.54 0.45
C VAL A 49 10.40 -14.47 1.17
N LEU A 50 9.88 -13.26 1.43
CA LEU A 50 8.62 -13.08 2.13
C LEU A 50 7.45 -13.71 1.38
N LEU A 51 7.31 -13.45 0.08
CA LEU A 51 6.23 -13.99 -0.75
C LEU A 51 6.28 -15.51 -0.85
N SER A 52 7.46 -16.13 -0.81
CA SER A 52 7.58 -17.59 -0.74
C SER A 52 7.08 -18.18 0.59
N LEU A 53 7.12 -17.42 1.69
CA LEU A 53 6.67 -17.87 3.02
C LEU A 53 5.16 -17.68 3.23
N VAL A 54 4.56 -16.68 2.56
CA VAL A 54 3.17 -16.27 2.76
C VAL A 54 2.14 -17.40 2.61
N PRO A 55 2.15 -18.25 1.56
CA PRO A 55 1.17 -19.32 1.42
C PRO A 55 1.23 -20.33 2.58
N GLY A 56 2.43 -20.78 2.94
CA GLY A 56 2.63 -21.72 4.05
C GLY A 56 2.21 -21.12 5.40
N PHE A 57 2.50 -19.84 5.61
CA PHE A 57 2.04 -19.10 6.79
C PHE A 57 0.51 -19.08 6.88
N PHE A 58 -0.19 -18.75 5.79
CA PHE A 58 -1.65 -18.70 5.78
C PHE A 58 -2.28 -20.08 6.01
N LEU A 59 -1.74 -21.14 5.40
CA LEU A 59 -2.20 -22.51 5.66
C LEU A 59 -2.04 -22.89 7.14
N TYR A 60 -0.92 -22.52 7.76
CA TYR A 60 -0.66 -22.79 9.17
C TYR A 60 -1.62 -22.05 10.11
N ILE A 61 -1.79 -20.73 9.94
CA ILE A 61 -2.66 -19.96 10.85
C ILE A 61 -4.12 -20.37 10.72
N GLN A 62 -4.57 -20.78 9.52
CA GLN A 62 -5.95 -21.24 9.29
C GLN A 62 -6.27 -22.49 10.13
N GLN A 63 -5.28 -23.36 10.39
CA GLN A 63 -5.44 -24.59 11.18
C GLN A 63 -5.25 -24.36 12.69
N ARG A 64 -4.61 -23.26 13.08
CA ARG A 64 -4.26 -22.99 14.49
C ARG A 64 -5.51 -22.66 15.33
N PRO A 65 -5.64 -23.19 16.57
CA PRO A 65 -6.64 -22.72 17.52
C PRO A 65 -6.44 -21.24 17.84
N GLY A 66 -7.53 -20.52 18.09
CA GLY A 66 -7.48 -19.10 18.44
C GLY A 66 -8.64 -18.69 19.34
N ALA A 67 -8.61 -17.46 19.82
CA ALA A 67 -9.65 -16.89 20.67
C ALA A 67 -10.59 -15.99 19.87
N VAL A 68 -11.86 -15.96 20.27
CA VAL A 68 -12.81 -14.93 19.81
C VAL A 68 -12.65 -13.71 20.71
N ALA A 69 -12.42 -12.54 20.12
CA ALA A 69 -12.33 -11.30 20.87
C ALA A 69 -13.73 -10.73 21.11
N THR A 70 -14.00 -10.24 22.33
CA THR A 70 -15.23 -9.47 22.61
C THR A 70 -15.08 -8.08 22.03
N ASP A 71 -16.00 -7.68 21.16
CA ASP A 71 -15.94 -6.38 20.49
C ASP A 71 -17.31 -5.65 20.55
N PRO A 72 -17.52 -4.82 21.60
CA PRO A 72 -18.75 -4.07 21.76
C PRO A 72 -18.99 -3.06 20.64
N LEU A 73 -17.93 -2.51 20.03
CA LEU A 73 -18.07 -1.55 18.95
C LEU A 73 -18.58 -2.22 17.69
N LEU A 74 -18.04 -3.40 17.36
CA LEU A 74 -18.50 -4.17 16.21
C LEU A 74 -19.99 -4.53 16.35
N ALA A 75 -20.46 -4.87 17.55
CA ALA A 75 -21.88 -5.16 17.81
C ALA A 75 -22.83 -4.00 17.44
N LEU A 76 -22.35 -2.75 17.44
CA LEU A 76 -23.13 -1.56 17.06
C LEU A 76 -23.11 -1.27 15.55
N VAL A 77 -22.15 -1.85 14.82
CA VAL A 77 -21.97 -1.63 13.38
C VAL A 77 -22.94 -2.52 12.60
N PRO A 78 -23.64 -2.01 11.57
CA PRO A 78 -24.53 -2.81 10.74
C PRO A 78 -23.74 -3.84 9.92
N ARG A 79 -24.35 -5.01 9.68
CA ARG A 79 -23.76 -6.11 8.90
C ARG A 79 -24.33 -6.13 7.48
N HIS A 80 -23.50 -5.83 6.49
CA HIS A 80 -23.88 -5.89 5.07
C HIS A 80 -22.72 -6.37 4.22
N ASP A 81 -23.01 -7.06 3.12
CA ASP A 81 -22.00 -7.38 2.13
C ASP A 81 -21.66 -6.14 1.31
N VAL A 82 -20.50 -5.58 1.60
CA VAL A 82 -19.85 -4.41 1.03
C VAL A 82 -18.45 -4.75 0.50
N ALA A 83 -18.20 -6.01 0.13
CA ALA A 83 -16.90 -6.45 -0.40
C ALA A 83 -16.46 -5.65 -1.63
N VAL A 84 -17.37 -5.41 -2.56
CA VAL A 84 -17.09 -4.66 -3.80
C VAL A 84 -16.60 -3.24 -3.52
N PRO A 85 -17.30 -2.39 -2.73
CA PRO A 85 -16.79 -1.06 -2.42
C PRO A 85 -15.51 -1.07 -1.58
N VAL A 86 -15.29 -2.07 -0.71
CA VAL A 86 -14.00 -2.25 0.00
C VAL A 86 -12.85 -2.41 -1.01
N PHE A 87 -12.95 -3.38 -1.92
CA PHE A 87 -11.91 -3.64 -2.91
C PHE A 87 -11.76 -2.50 -3.90
N ALA A 88 -12.85 -1.87 -4.35
CA ALA A 88 -12.80 -0.73 -5.26
C ALA A 88 -12.03 0.45 -4.65
N LEU A 89 -12.31 0.79 -3.38
CA LEU A 89 -11.60 1.88 -2.69
C LEU A 89 -10.15 1.51 -2.37
N MET A 90 -9.90 0.28 -1.92
CA MET A 90 -8.54 -0.16 -1.60
C MET A 90 -7.66 -0.20 -2.86
N TYR A 91 -8.09 -0.92 -3.91
CA TYR A 91 -7.32 -1.02 -5.15
C TYR A 91 -7.25 0.31 -5.89
N GLY A 92 -8.33 1.11 -5.88
CA GLY A 92 -8.30 2.47 -6.40
C GLY A 92 -7.26 3.35 -5.70
N SER A 93 -7.17 3.26 -4.37
CA SER A 93 -6.16 3.97 -3.58
C SER A 93 -4.74 3.49 -3.90
N VAL A 94 -4.53 2.19 -4.03
CA VAL A 94 -3.24 1.60 -4.45
C VAL A 94 -2.83 2.12 -5.82
N LEU A 95 -3.70 2.02 -6.82
CA LEU A 95 -3.41 2.46 -8.19
C LEU A 95 -3.11 3.96 -8.26
N ALA A 96 -3.92 4.78 -7.58
CA ALA A 96 -3.75 6.23 -7.56
C ALA A 96 -2.44 6.63 -6.87
N ALA A 97 -2.16 6.07 -5.69
CA ALA A 97 -0.93 6.34 -4.96
C ALA A 97 0.30 5.81 -5.70
N MET A 98 0.21 4.64 -6.34
CA MET A 98 1.29 4.05 -7.14
C MET A 98 1.63 4.94 -8.34
N GLY A 99 0.61 5.37 -9.09
CA GLY A 99 0.80 6.30 -10.20
C GLY A 99 1.46 7.60 -9.78
N TRP A 100 1.18 8.10 -8.57
CA TRP A 100 1.85 9.28 -8.03
C TRP A 100 3.29 8.97 -7.56
N LEU A 101 3.49 7.88 -6.80
CA LEU A 101 4.77 7.52 -6.18
C LEU A 101 5.84 7.15 -7.20
N THR A 102 5.48 6.51 -8.32
CA THR A 102 6.45 6.15 -9.37
C THR A 102 7.13 7.37 -10.00
N ARG A 103 6.59 8.58 -9.84
CA ARG A 103 7.26 9.83 -10.25
C ARG A 103 8.30 10.33 -9.24
N GLN A 104 8.40 9.70 -8.07
CA GLN A 104 9.26 10.10 -6.95
C GLN A 104 10.08 8.90 -6.44
N PRO A 105 11.22 8.57 -7.09
CA PRO A 105 11.93 7.31 -6.89
C PRO A 105 12.32 7.02 -5.43
N HIS A 106 12.77 8.04 -4.68
CA HIS A 106 13.15 7.89 -3.28
C HIS A 106 11.94 7.65 -2.37
N LEU A 107 10.82 8.34 -2.60
CA LEU A 107 9.59 8.11 -1.82
C LEU A 107 8.97 6.76 -2.17
N PHE A 108 9.05 6.36 -3.42
CA PHE A 108 8.58 5.06 -3.86
C PHE A 108 9.37 3.93 -3.21
N LEU A 109 10.71 3.99 -3.25
CA LEU A 109 11.56 3.03 -2.56
C LEU A 109 11.25 2.97 -1.05
N ARG A 110 11.12 4.12 -0.39
CA ARG A 110 10.72 4.17 1.04
C ARG A 110 9.32 3.58 1.27
N GLY A 111 8.37 3.84 0.37
CA GLY A 111 7.03 3.29 0.44
C GLY A 111 7.04 1.77 0.36
N LEU A 112 7.84 1.19 -0.54
CA LEU A 112 7.98 -0.26 -0.66
C LEU A 112 8.67 -0.91 0.55
N TRP A 113 9.71 -0.27 1.10
CA TRP A 113 10.29 -0.71 2.39
C TRP A 113 9.26 -0.64 3.52
N GLY A 114 8.46 0.42 3.55
CA GLY A 114 7.35 0.56 4.50
C GLY A 114 6.35 -0.57 4.34
N TYR A 115 6.02 -0.95 3.11
CA TYR A 115 5.10 -2.06 2.84
C TYR A 115 5.69 -3.41 3.23
N LEU A 116 6.97 -3.67 2.94
CA LEU A 116 7.67 -4.87 3.40
C LEU A 116 7.61 -4.99 4.93
N PHE A 117 7.95 -3.91 5.65
CA PHE A 117 7.89 -3.90 7.12
C PHE A 117 6.47 -4.04 7.65
N LEU A 118 5.49 -3.47 6.97
CA LEU A 118 4.09 -3.64 7.31
C LEU A 118 3.65 -5.10 7.21
N LEU A 119 4.04 -5.80 6.14
CA LEU A 119 3.75 -7.22 5.96
C LEU A 119 4.42 -8.08 7.04
N VAL A 120 5.69 -7.81 7.36
CA VAL A 120 6.40 -8.53 8.43
C VAL A 120 5.74 -8.29 9.80
N LEU A 121 5.41 -7.04 10.13
CA LEU A 121 4.68 -6.71 11.37
C LEU A 121 3.32 -7.41 11.41
N ARG A 122 2.62 -7.46 10.27
CA ARG A 122 1.33 -8.14 10.18
C ARG A 122 1.45 -9.64 10.41
N MET A 123 2.38 -10.32 9.75
CA MET A 123 2.62 -11.76 9.98
C MET A 123 3.03 -12.02 11.44
N SER A 124 3.86 -11.15 12.01
CA SER A 124 4.29 -11.27 13.41
C SER A 124 3.12 -11.11 14.38
N THR A 125 2.25 -10.13 14.15
CA THR A 125 1.10 -9.85 15.03
C THR A 125 0.02 -10.92 14.93
N ILE A 126 -0.30 -11.41 13.72
CA ILE A 126 -1.18 -12.57 13.53
C ILE A 126 -0.63 -13.81 14.24
N TRP A 127 0.70 -14.02 14.19
CA TRP A 127 1.32 -15.14 14.88
C TRP A 127 1.32 -14.99 16.41
N LEU A 128 1.50 -13.77 16.93
CA LEU A 128 1.49 -13.51 18.37
C LEU A 128 0.06 -13.51 18.95
N VAL A 129 -0.93 -13.08 18.17
CA VAL A 129 -2.31 -12.87 18.60
C VAL A 129 -3.24 -13.75 17.74
N PRO A 130 -3.33 -15.06 18.03
CA PRO A 130 -4.18 -15.97 17.27
C PRO A 130 -5.67 -15.70 17.55
N LEU A 131 -6.29 -14.92 16.68
CA LEU A 131 -7.72 -14.64 16.72
C LEU A 131 -8.49 -15.52 15.74
N VAL A 132 -9.73 -15.82 16.12
CA VAL A 132 -10.75 -16.40 15.24
C VAL A 132 -11.67 -15.27 14.79
N PRO A 133 -12.18 -15.30 13.55
CA PRO A 133 -13.06 -14.23 13.04
C PRO A 133 -14.33 -14.10 13.89
N PRO A 134 -15.02 -12.94 13.81
CA PRO A 134 -16.35 -12.77 14.39
C PRO A 134 -17.28 -13.90 13.95
N LEU A 135 -18.16 -14.35 14.85
CA LEU A 135 -19.08 -15.48 14.57
C LEU A 135 -20.03 -15.19 13.40
N ASP A 136 -20.26 -13.92 13.08
CA ASP A 136 -21.09 -13.42 11.99
C ASP A 136 -20.29 -12.92 10.77
N LEU A 137 -19.06 -13.43 10.59
CA LEU A 137 -18.20 -13.16 9.42
C LEU A 137 -18.98 -13.25 8.10
N LEU A 138 -18.80 -12.25 7.24
CA LEU A 138 -19.16 -12.35 5.83
C LEU A 138 -17.87 -12.61 5.04
N PRO A 139 -17.68 -13.82 4.46
CA PRO A 139 -16.49 -14.13 3.68
C PRO A 139 -16.26 -13.08 2.59
N MET A 140 -15.04 -12.62 2.47
CA MET A 140 -14.64 -11.61 1.48
C MET A 140 -13.47 -12.17 0.67
N PRO A 141 -13.73 -13.09 -0.29
CA PRO A 141 -12.66 -13.62 -1.13
C PRO A 141 -12.07 -12.51 -1.99
N ASP A 142 -10.74 -12.42 -2.01
CA ASP A 142 -10.04 -11.40 -2.76
C ASP A 142 -10.14 -11.68 -4.28
N PRO A 143 -10.76 -10.78 -5.07
CA PRO A 143 -10.93 -10.99 -6.50
C PRO A 143 -9.60 -11.04 -7.26
N PHE A 144 -8.57 -10.33 -6.79
CA PHE A 144 -7.25 -10.34 -7.41
C PHE A 144 -6.52 -11.65 -7.13
N LEU A 145 -6.58 -12.12 -5.88
CA LEU A 145 -5.98 -13.40 -5.49
C LEU A 145 -6.64 -14.56 -6.23
N ALA A 146 -7.97 -14.56 -6.30
CA ALA A 146 -8.73 -15.57 -7.05
C ALA A 146 -8.36 -15.59 -8.54
N LEU A 147 -8.14 -14.42 -9.14
CA LEU A 147 -7.72 -14.31 -10.54
C LEU A 147 -6.28 -14.81 -10.78
N VAL A 148 -5.33 -14.47 -9.90
CA VAL A 148 -3.91 -14.79 -10.08
C VAL A 148 -3.60 -16.25 -9.73
N PHE A 149 -4.13 -16.75 -8.63
CA PHE A 149 -3.79 -18.08 -8.11
C PHE A 149 -4.75 -19.19 -8.58
N HIS A 150 -5.76 -18.86 -9.41
CA HIS A 150 -6.78 -19.82 -9.86
C HIS A 150 -7.42 -20.60 -8.70
N THR A 151 -7.43 -20.02 -7.51
CA THR A 151 -8.02 -20.59 -6.32
C THR A 151 -9.53 -20.42 -6.37
N ASN A 152 -10.27 -21.44 -5.95
CA ASN A 152 -11.71 -21.32 -5.81
C ASN A 152 -12.04 -20.16 -4.85
N ALA A 153 -13.01 -19.32 -5.21
CA ALA A 153 -13.49 -18.20 -4.38
C ALA A 153 -13.98 -18.63 -2.97
N SER A 154 -14.03 -19.93 -2.68
CA SER A 154 -14.43 -20.51 -1.40
C SER A 154 -13.31 -20.54 -0.33
N GLU A 155 -12.06 -20.30 -0.68
CA GLU A 155 -10.93 -20.30 0.28
C GLU A 155 -10.58 -18.90 0.77
N ALA A 156 -11.60 -18.14 1.21
CA ALA A 156 -11.34 -16.87 1.86
C ALA A 156 -10.41 -17.09 3.07
N ILE A 157 -9.33 -16.31 3.14
CA ILE A 157 -8.48 -16.27 4.33
C ILE A 157 -9.29 -15.57 5.43
N THR A 158 -9.46 -16.21 6.59
CA THR A 158 -10.37 -15.73 7.64
C THR A 158 -9.68 -15.48 8.98
N LYS A 159 -8.50 -16.06 9.20
CA LYS A 159 -7.69 -15.86 10.41
C LYS A 159 -6.55 -14.85 10.23
N ASP A 160 -6.63 -13.99 9.22
CA ASP A 160 -5.66 -12.90 9.00
C ASP A 160 -5.99 -11.64 9.82
N LEU A 161 -6.32 -11.87 11.09
CA LEU A 161 -6.86 -10.91 12.04
C LEU A 161 -5.73 -10.27 12.86
N PHE A 162 -5.92 -9.00 13.22
CA PHE A 162 -4.99 -8.15 13.94
C PHE A 162 -3.62 -7.92 13.26
N PHE A 163 -3.36 -6.75 12.66
CA PHE A 163 -4.23 -5.60 12.37
C PHE A 163 -4.78 -5.64 10.93
N SER A 164 -5.72 -4.73 10.63
CA SER A 164 -6.42 -4.71 9.34
C SER A 164 -5.47 -4.35 8.19
N GLY A 165 -5.19 -5.33 7.32
CA GLY A 165 -4.31 -5.16 6.16
C GLY A 165 -4.85 -4.15 5.14
N HIS A 166 -6.16 -4.20 4.88
CA HIS A 166 -6.88 -3.27 4.00
C HIS A 166 -6.67 -1.82 4.43
N THR A 167 -6.98 -1.54 5.71
CA THR A 167 -6.88 -0.19 6.29
C THR A 167 -5.43 0.26 6.34
N SER A 168 -4.52 -0.57 6.86
CA SER A 168 -3.11 -0.19 7.05
C SER A 168 -2.39 0.09 5.75
N THR A 169 -2.76 -0.61 4.67
CA THR A 169 -2.17 -0.39 3.35
C THR A 169 -2.53 1.00 2.85
N VAL A 170 -3.80 1.39 2.93
CA VAL A 170 -4.24 2.73 2.50
C VAL A 170 -3.64 3.83 3.39
N VAL A 171 -3.53 3.60 4.72
CA VAL A 171 -2.83 4.54 5.62
C VAL A 171 -1.35 4.68 5.24
N LEU A 172 -0.65 3.57 4.97
CA LEU A 172 0.75 3.60 4.55
C LEU A 172 0.92 4.42 3.28
N LEU A 173 0.03 4.27 2.30
CA LEU A 173 0.03 5.05 1.08
C LEU A 173 -0.20 6.54 1.36
N ALA A 174 -1.14 6.88 2.25
CA ALA A 174 -1.38 8.26 2.68
C ALA A 174 -0.13 8.89 3.34
N LEU A 175 0.64 8.11 4.11
CA LEU A 175 1.90 8.56 4.70
C LEU A 175 3.01 8.75 3.66
N ALA A 176 3.07 7.84 2.67
CA ALA A 176 4.10 7.80 1.64
C ALA A 176 4.00 8.98 0.66
N VAL A 177 2.79 9.33 0.22
CA VAL A 177 2.58 10.44 -0.72
C VAL A 177 2.83 11.81 -0.07
N ARG A 178 3.00 12.86 -0.88
CA ARG A 178 3.18 14.26 -0.44
C ARG A 178 2.12 15.17 -1.08
N GLY A 179 1.92 16.32 -0.44
CA GLY A 179 0.88 17.30 -0.82
C GLY A 179 -0.42 17.09 -0.05
N ARG A 180 -1.04 18.18 0.38
CA ARG A 180 -2.25 18.16 1.25
C ARG A 180 -3.44 17.43 0.63
N TRP A 181 -3.60 17.53 -0.70
CA TRP A 181 -4.72 16.95 -1.43
C TRP A 181 -4.62 15.43 -1.52
N TRP A 182 -3.49 14.91 -2.02
CA TRP A 182 -3.26 13.46 -2.11
C TRP A 182 -3.28 12.77 -0.75
N ARG A 183 -2.62 13.38 0.25
CA ARG A 183 -2.66 12.87 1.63
C ARG A 183 -4.06 12.86 2.22
N GLY A 184 -4.80 13.96 2.06
CA GLY A 184 -6.18 14.07 2.55
C GLY A 184 -7.10 13.05 1.89
N ALA A 185 -7.03 12.91 0.57
CA ALA A 185 -7.85 11.95 -0.18
C ALA A 185 -7.59 10.51 0.25
N LEU A 186 -6.32 10.10 0.38
CA LEU A 186 -5.98 8.75 0.84
C LEU A 186 -6.30 8.53 2.32
N ALA A 187 -6.17 9.55 3.17
CA ALA A 187 -6.57 9.45 4.57
C ALA A 187 -8.08 9.25 4.72
N VAL A 188 -8.89 9.99 3.94
CA VAL A 188 -10.35 9.78 3.89
C VAL A 188 -10.66 8.38 3.36
N ALA A 189 -9.99 7.94 2.29
CA ALA A 189 -10.16 6.58 1.76
C ALA A 189 -9.80 5.51 2.81
N ALA A 190 -8.75 5.72 3.60
CA ALA A 190 -8.37 4.80 4.68
C ALA A 190 -9.44 4.71 5.76
N VAL A 191 -10.03 5.83 6.16
CA VAL A 191 -11.16 5.86 7.12
C VAL A 191 -12.36 5.11 6.53
N LEU A 192 -12.72 5.38 5.27
CA LEU A 192 -13.84 4.70 4.61
C LEU A 192 -13.61 3.19 4.50
N VAL A 193 -12.42 2.76 4.07
CA VAL A 193 -12.05 1.33 4.03
C VAL A 193 -12.14 0.71 5.43
N GLY A 194 -11.61 1.39 6.45
CA GLY A 194 -11.69 0.95 7.84
C GLY A 194 -13.12 0.76 8.34
N LEU A 195 -14.04 1.68 8.00
CA LEU A 195 -15.45 1.54 8.34
C LEU A 195 -16.11 0.40 7.57
N LEU A 196 -15.85 0.29 6.26
CA LEU A 196 -16.46 -0.73 5.41
C LEU A 196 -16.02 -2.15 5.79
N VAL A 197 -14.77 -2.37 6.21
CA VAL A 197 -14.34 -3.71 6.66
C VAL A 197 -15.01 -4.13 7.97
N LEU A 198 -15.44 -3.19 8.82
CA LEU A 198 -16.25 -3.49 10.01
C LEU A 198 -17.69 -3.83 9.62
N VAL A 199 -18.25 -3.12 8.63
CA VAL A 199 -19.58 -3.44 8.06
C VAL A 199 -19.59 -4.81 7.39
N GLN A 200 -18.51 -5.18 6.70
CA GLN A 200 -18.28 -6.50 6.11
C GLN A 200 -18.06 -7.59 7.16
N ARG A 201 -17.84 -7.27 8.44
CA ARG A 201 -17.54 -8.26 9.50
C ARG A 201 -16.26 -9.09 9.27
N VAL A 202 -15.29 -8.59 8.50
CA VAL A 202 -14.03 -9.30 8.24
C VAL A 202 -12.93 -9.00 9.27
N HIS A 203 -13.09 -7.94 10.05
CA HIS A 203 -12.13 -7.51 11.05
C HIS A 203 -12.82 -7.05 12.33
N TYR A 204 -12.12 -7.17 13.45
CA TYR A 204 -12.50 -6.51 14.70
C TYR A 204 -12.21 -5.00 14.62
N SER A 205 -12.91 -4.20 15.42
CA SER A 205 -12.65 -2.76 15.58
C SER A 205 -11.21 -2.50 16.04
N TYR A 206 -10.67 -3.38 16.90
CA TYR A 206 -9.27 -3.33 17.33
C TYR A 206 -8.28 -3.44 16.17
N ASP A 207 -8.58 -4.26 15.16
CA ASP A 207 -7.73 -4.44 13.98
C ASP A 207 -7.64 -3.14 13.18
N VAL A 208 -8.77 -2.44 13.04
CA VAL A 208 -8.89 -1.18 12.30
C VAL A 208 -8.24 -0.03 13.08
N LEU A 209 -8.42 0.03 14.39
CA LEU A 209 -7.83 1.05 15.26
C LEU A 209 -6.30 0.91 15.37
N ALA A 210 -5.78 -0.32 15.35
CA ALA A 210 -4.34 -0.58 15.37
C ALA A 210 -3.65 -0.28 14.02
N ALA A 211 -4.38 -0.36 12.91
CA ALA A 211 -3.81 -0.24 11.57
C ALA A 211 -3.03 1.07 11.31
N PRO A 212 -3.50 2.26 11.70
CA PRO A 212 -2.74 3.49 11.52
C PRO A 212 -1.42 3.53 12.30
N PHE A 213 -1.40 2.97 13.51
CA PHE A 213 -0.21 2.91 14.34
C PHE A 213 0.86 2.03 13.69
N PHE A 214 0.50 0.82 13.26
CA PHE A 214 1.46 -0.08 12.60
C PHE A 214 1.90 0.42 11.22
N ALA A 215 1.00 1.07 10.46
CA ALA A 215 1.37 1.73 9.20
C ALA A 215 2.39 2.86 9.42
N TRP A 216 2.18 3.69 10.44
CA TRP A 216 3.14 4.72 10.83
C TRP A 216 4.48 4.12 11.27
N LEU A 217 4.46 3.10 12.14
CA LEU A 217 5.66 2.43 12.63
C LEU A 217 6.48 1.84 11.48
N ALA A 218 5.82 1.16 10.53
CA ALA A 218 6.45 0.59 9.36
C ALA A 218 7.08 1.66 8.46
N TYR A 219 6.37 2.75 8.19
CA TYR A 219 6.88 3.86 7.37
C TYR A 219 8.00 4.67 8.04
N TRP A 220 7.95 4.77 9.36
CA TRP A 220 9.01 5.36 10.18
C TRP A 220 10.27 4.49 10.13
N ALA A 221 10.14 3.18 10.35
CA ALA A 221 11.24 2.21 10.24
C ALA A 221 11.89 2.22 8.86
N ALA A 222 11.09 2.24 7.79
CA ALA A 222 11.57 2.37 6.41
C ALA A 222 12.38 3.66 6.18
N GLY A 223 12.07 4.70 6.94
CA GLY A 223 12.81 5.95 6.94
C GLY A 223 14.27 5.80 7.37
N PHE A 224 14.63 4.84 8.22
CA PHE A 224 16.03 4.60 8.62
C PHE A 224 16.83 3.84 7.57
N VAL A 225 16.18 2.88 6.89
CA VAL A 225 16.83 2.07 5.86
C VAL A 225 17.14 2.89 4.61
N VAL A 226 16.25 3.81 4.25
CA VAL A 226 16.36 4.60 3.02
C VAL A 226 17.10 5.94 3.23
N ARG A 227 17.59 6.26 4.45
CA ARG A 227 18.36 7.51 4.64
C ARG A 227 19.59 7.50 3.74
N PRO A 228 19.87 8.60 3.02
CA PRO A 228 21.17 8.76 2.37
C PRO A 228 22.25 8.67 3.46
N ALA A 229 23.33 7.93 3.22
CA ALA A 229 24.50 7.84 4.10
C ALA A 229 25.27 9.17 4.26
N ALA A 230 24.64 10.31 3.97
CA ALA A 230 25.23 11.64 4.00
C ALA A 230 25.25 12.27 5.41
N GLU A 231 24.49 11.75 6.38
CA GLU A 231 24.42 12.31 7.74
C GLU A 231 25.34 11.60 8.75
N THR A 232 26.04 10.52 8.37
CA THR A 232 26.97 9.82 9.29
C THR A 232 28.37 10.43 9.32
N ARG A 233 28.56 11.62 8.76
CA ARG A 233 29.81 12.40 8.84
C ARG A 233 29.47 13.87 9.13
N ALA A 234 29.09 14.14 10.37
CA ALA A 234 29.15 15.47 10.98
C ALA A 234 29.69 15.30 12.40
#